data_AF-A0A7S0QW53-F1
#
_entry.id   AF-A0A7S0QW53-F1
#
_cell.length_a   1.000
_cell.length_b   1.000
_cell.length_c   1.000
_cell.angle_alpha   90.00
_cell.angle_beta   90.00
_cell.angle_gamma   90.00
#
_symmetry.space_group_name_H-M   'P 1'
#
loop_
_entity.id
_entity.type
_entity.pdbx_description
1 polymer ?
#
loop_
_entity_poly.entity_id
_entity_poly.type
_entity_poly.pdbx_seq_one_letter_code
_entity_poly.pdbx_strand_id
1 'polypeptide(L)'
;MPADYEVASSADSDDDKKCYIFEARQKKLSSPQLAPTNPNQEKPTSPSLKGLDAQLSSICASNGKRSYEEFMQSSSYFPVTLYITAVGDGSLAADISDKARERLESILTKIPKEQQTSIECGGGLVPLKLRVFVANSEDAKAVGDYIKDHASVIPAAVVVLCREVFITLRCEGGLDMKDSSVADRLRKQAKTRAVKLVRDLILQAKDLSLPMLRGHSGPLGPSSILEPLLPNYVSAKGEGFWSDSTGKKFVIFSAKNKFNQSPAVAPASPRLSPPSPPD
;
A
#
# COMPACT_ATOMS: atom_id res chain seq x y z
N MET A 1 -63.42 -15.43 -13.20
CA MET A 1 -63.53 -15.99 -11.85
C MET A 1 -62.24 -15.64 -11.11
N PRO A 2 -62.17 -14.46 -10.49
CA PRO A 2 -60.99 -14.05 -9.72
C PRO A 2 -61.03 -14.71 -8.35
N ALA A 3 -59.88 -15.20 -7.88
CA ALA A 3 -59.70 -15.65 -6.51
C ALA A 3 -58.95 -14.54 -5.77
N ASP A 4 -59.67 -13.91 -4.85
CA ASP A 4 -59.15 -12.96 -3.87
C ASP A 4 -58.23 -13.71 -2.89
N TYR A 5 -57.01 -13.18 -2.70
CA TYR A 5 -56.14 -13.57 -1.59
C TYR A 5 -55.88 -12.34 -0.72
N GLU A 6 -56.53 -12.33 0.45
CA GLU A 6 -56.18 -11.49 1.58
C GLU A 6 -54.80 -11.88 2.11
N VAL A 7 -53.89 -10.90 2.26
CA VAL A 7 -52.68 -11.06 3.06
C VAL A 7 -52.82 -10.13 4.26
N ALA A 8 -53.06 -10.74 5.41
CA ALA A 8 -53.07 -10.09 6.71
C ALA A 8 -51.66 -9.76 7.18
N SER A 9 -51.57 -8.60 7.82
CA SER A 9 -50.42 -8.02 8.51
C SER A 9 -50.15 -8.69 9.86
N SER A 10 -48.88 -8.93 10.20
CA SER A 10 -48.36 -8.93 11.58
C SER A 10 -46.87 -8.58 11.53
N ALA A 11 -46.48 -7.39 11.98
CA ALA A 11 -46.16 -7.02 13.36
C ALA A 11 -44.72 -7.39 13.76
N ASP A 12 -43.99 -6.32 14.12
CA ASP A 12 -42.90 -6.19 15.09
C ASP A 12 -42.08 -7.43 15.49
N SER A 13 -40.76 -7.35 15.28
CA SER A 13 -39.80 -7.90 16.24
C SER A 13 -38.53 -7.05 16.26
N ASP A 14 -38.51 -6.08 17.18
CA ASP A 14 -37.30 -5.72 17.92
C ASP A 14 -36.87 -6.94 18.74
N ASP A 15 -35.64 -7.44 18.56
CA ASP A 15 -34.74 -7.82 19.66
C ASP A 15 -33.44 -8.50 19.16
N ASP A 16 -32.41 -8.40 20.00
CA ASP A 16 -31.16 -9.16 20.01
C ASP A 16 -29.98 -8.73 19.12
N LYS A 17 -29.39 -7.59 19.50
CA LYS A 17 -27.95 -7.34 19.34
C LYS A 17 -27.15 -8.27 20.28
N LYS A 18 -26.86 -9.50 19.83
CA LYS A 18 -25.87 -10.37 20.49
C LYS A 18 -24.45 -9.91 20.17
N CYS A 19 -23.82 -9.24 21.15
CA CYS A 19 -22.37 -9.10 21.25
C CYS A 19 -21.74 -10.49 21.42
N TYR A 20 -21.06 -10.99 20.39
CA TYR A 20 -20.17 -12.14 20.53
C TYR A 20 -18.86 -11.71 21.20
N ILE A 21 -18.72 -12.06 22.48
CA ILE A 21 -17.44 -12.09 23.18
C ILE A 21 -16.75 -13.41 22.78
N PHE A 22 -15.66 -13.32 22.02
CA PHE A 22 -14.76 -14.46 21.79
C PHE A 22 -13.72 -14.50 22.92
N GLU A 23 -14.00 -15.32 23.95
CA GLU A 23 -12.98 -15.78 24.90
C GLU A 23 -12.21 -16.94 24.26
N ALA A 24 -10.98 -16.68 23.81
CA ALA A 24 -10.05 -17.73 23.42
C ALA A 24 -9.38 -18.32 24.68
N ARG A 25 -9.92 -19.43 25.18
CA ARG A 25 -9.26 -20.32 26.15
C ARG A 25 -7.98 -20.90 25.53
N GLN A 26 -6.81 -20.48 26.01
CA GLN A 26 -5.56 -21.20 25.79
C GLN A 26 -5.59 -22.53 26.58
N LYS A 27 -5.72 -23.65 25.87
CA LYS A 27 -5.39 -24.96 26.43
C LYS A 27 -3.87 -25.15 26.35
N LYS A 28 -3.24 -25.16 27.54
CA LYS A 28 -1.93 -25.76 27.78
C LYS A 28 -1.94 -27.20 27.25
N LEU A 29 -1.09 -27.49 26.27
CA LEU A 29 -0.67 -28.86 25.96
C LEU A 29 0.81 -28.97 26.25
N SER A 30 1.08 -29.82 27.23
CA SER A 30 2.35 -30.26 27.76
C SER A 30 3.16 -31.03 26.72
N SER A 31 4.46 -30.75 26.72
CA SER A 31 5.52 -31.42 25.96
C SER A 31 5.62 -32.92 26.23
N PRO A 32 6.11 -33.70 25.25
CA PRO A 32 7.00 -34.82 25.52
C PRO A 32 8.44 -34.51 25.10
N GLN A 33 9.36 -34.88 25.99
CA GLN A 33 10.82 -34.84 25.85
C GLN A 33 11.33 -36.22 25.41
N LEU A 34 12.59 -36.28 24.91
CA LEU A 34 13.48 -37.42 24.58
C LEU A 34 13.54 -37.76 23.07
N ALA A 35 14.68 -38.02 22.42
CA ALA A 35 16.09 -38.23 22.78
C ALA A 35 17.00 -37.99 21.53
N PRO A 36 18.35 -37.96 21.65
CA PRO A 36 19.26 -37.52 20.59
C PRO A 36 19.69 -38.66 19.65
N THR A 37 19.85 -38.37 18.35
CA THR A 37 20.49 -39.27 17.38
C THR A 37 21.44 -38.52 16.42
N ASN A 38 22.42 -39.29 15.95
CA ASN A 38 23.78 -38.94 15.52
C ASN A 38 23.98 -37.96 14.35
N PRO A 39 25.20 -37.38 14.23
CA PRO A 39 25.65 -36.57 13.11
C PRO A 39 26.35 -37.46 12.07
N ASN A 40 25.74 -37.65 10.91
CA ASN A 40 26.45 -37.90 9.66
C ASN A 40 25.43 -37.98 8.54
N GLN A 41 25.26 -36.88 7.79
CA GLN A 41 24.74 -36.98 6.44
C GLN A 41 25.33 -35.89 5.57
N GLU A 42 25.73 -36.37 4.39
CA GLU A 42 26.60 -35.74 3.43
C GLU A 42 25.98 -34.51 2.80
N LYS A 43 26.84 -33.53 2.58
CA LYS A 43 26.57 -32.22 1.99
C LYS A 43 26.29 -32.36 0.50
N PRO A 44 25.07 -32.08 0.00
CA PRO A 44 24.86 -31.91 -1.43
C PRO A 44 25.37 -30.52 -1.84
N THR A 45 26.40 -30.54 -2.70
CA THR A 45 26.99 -29.36 -3.33
C THR A 45 25.96 -28.72 -4.26
N SER A 46 25.33 -27.63 -3.80
CA SER A 46 24.46 -26.80 -4.63
C SER A 46 25.28 -25.98 -5.63
N PRO A 47 24.80 -25.79 -6.88
CA PRO A 47 25.48 -25.01 -7.89
C PRO A 47 25.53 -23.53 -7.49
N SER A 48 26.74 -22.96 -7.60
CA SER A 48 27.05 -21.57 -7.28
C SER A 48 26.32 -20.61 -8.23
N LEU A 49 25.21 -20.03 -7.78
CA LEU A 49 24.56 -18.87 -8.39
C LEU A 49 25.33 -17.57 -8.05
N LYS A 50 26.61 -17.51 -8.40
CA LYS A 50 27.37 -16.25 -8.44
C LYS A 50 27.12 -15.59 -9.79
N GLY A 51 26.01 -14.87 -9.94
CA GLY A 51 25.72 -14.20 -11.22
C GLY A 51 24.52 -13.27 -11.33
N LEU A 52 23.63 -13.20 -10.33
CA LEU A 52 22.40 -12.39 -10.43
C LEU A 52 22.32 -11.19 -9.46
N ASP A 53 23.14 -11.16 -8.41
CA ASP A 53 23.11 -10.07 -7.42
C ASP A 53 23.77 -8.76 -7.88
N ALA A 54 24.62 -8.82 -8.92
CA ALA A 54 25.26 -7.64 -9.50
C ALA A 54 24.31 -6.84 -10.43
N GLN A 55 23.23 -7.43 -10.93
CA GLN A 55 22.30 -6.71 -11.81
C GLN A 55 21.23 -5.92 -11.05
N LEU A 56 20.79 -6.39 -9.87
CA LEU A 56 19.78 -5.65 -9.09
C LEU A 56 20.37 -4.52 -8.25
N SER A 57 21.64 -4.63 -7.84
CA SER A 57 22.36 -3.55 -7.15
C SER A 57 22.93 -2.49 -8.12
N SER A 58 23.19 -2.85 -9.40
CA SER A 58 23.64 -1.91 -10.43
C SER A 58 22.52 -1.02 -10.99
N ILE A 59 21.25 -1.44 -10.95
CA ILE A 59 20.13 -0.64 -11.51
C ILE A 59 19.77 0.56 -10.62
N CYS A 60 20.12 0.55 -9.32
CA CYS A 60 19.86 1.66 -8.42
C CYS A 60 21.04 2.64 -8.23
N ALA A 61 22.25 2.31 -8.71
CA ALA A 61 23.46 3.06 -8.38
C ALA A 61 24.17 3.75 -9.57
N SER A 62 23.95 3.34 -10.82
CA SER A 62 24.65 3.90 -11.98
C SER A 62 23.72 4.65 -12.93
N ASN A 63 23.99 5.95 -13.11
CA ASN A 63 23.56 6.86 -14.20
C ASN A 63 22.55 8.00 -13.92
N GLY A 64 22.23 8.34 -12.66
CA GLY A 64 21.20 9.37 -12.38
C GLY A 64 21.65 10.72 -11.79
N LYS A 65 22.86 10.84 -11.20
CA LYS A 65 23.12 11.97 -10.29
C LYS A 65 23.20 13.35 -10.95
N ARG A 66 23.63 13.47 -12.22
CA ARG A 66 23.72 14.79 -12.90
C ARG A 66 22.42 15.24 -13.56
N SER A 67 21.57 14.32 -14.05
CA SER A 67 20.31 14.68 -14.73
C SER A 67 19.20 15.13 -13.77
N TYR A 68 19.28 14.76 -12.49
CA TYR A 68 18.22 15.02 -11.51
C TYR A 68 18.28 16.44 -10.91
N GLU A 69 19.49 16.95 -10.63
CA GLU A 69 19.67 18.28 -10.03
C GLU A 69 19.40 19.42 -11.03
N GLU A 70 19.80 19.26 -12.29
CA GLU A 70 19.56 20.24 -13.36
C GLU A 70 18.05 20.34 -13.71
N PHE A 71 17.32 19.23 -13.58
CA PHE A 71 15.86 19.20 -13.73
C PHE A 71 15.15 19.85 -12.53
N MET A 72 15.59 19.61 -11.30
CA MET A 72 15.02 20.24 -10.10
C MET A 72 15.14 21.78 -10.11
N GLN A 73 16.13 22.33 -10.84
CA GLN A 73 16.35 23.78 -10.92
C GLN A 73 15.46 24.49 -11.95
N SER A 74 14.90 23.76 -12.92
CA SER A 74 14.10 24.34 -14.01
C SER A 74 12.65 23.86 -14.04
N SER A 75 12.34 22.77 -13.35
CA SER A 75 11.07 22.07 -13.51
C SER A 75 10.13 22.32 -12.35
N SER A 76 8.90 22.69 -12.68
CA SER A 76 7.75 22.73 -11.76
C SER A 76 7.32 21.33 -11.32
N TYR A 77 8.24 20.37 -11.14
CA TYR A 77 7.93 18.95 -10.95
C TYR A 77 8.73 18.34 -9.81
N PHE A 78 8.05 17.60 -8.94
CA PHE A 78 8.65 16.89 -7.81
C PHE A 78 8.51 15.37 -8.02
N PRO A 79 9.53 14.70 -8.57
CA PRO A 79 9.52 13.26 -8.80
C PRO A 79 9.68 12.46 -7.49
N VAL A 80 8.95 11.34 -7.41
CA VAL A 80 8.97 10.40 -6.30
C VAL A 80 8.85 8.98 -6.86
N THR A 81 9.79 8.10 -6.50
CA THR A 81 9.68 6.67 -6.78
C THR A 81 9.15 5.98 -5.53
N LEU A 82 8.06 5.24 -5.66
CA LEU A 82 7.37 4.60 -4.54
C LEU A 82 7.42 3.08 -4.64
N TYR A 83 7.60 2.43 -3.50
CA TYR A 83 7.50 0.98 -3.30
C TYR A 83 6.22 0.70 -2.51
N ILE A 84 5.33 -0.15 -3.05
CA ILE A 84 3.98 -0.34 -2.51
C ILE A 84 3.77 -1.81 -2.12
N THR A 85 3.41 -2.02 -0.86
CA THR A 85 3.10 -3.34 -0.33
C THR A 85 1.74 -3.37 0.37
N ALA A 86 1.24 -4.58 0.61
CA ALA A 86 0.11 -4.87 1.48
C ALA A 86 0.56 -5.79 2.63
N VAL A 87 -0.17 -5.73 3.74
CA VAL A 87 -0.04 -6.70 4.83
C VAL A 87 -0.84 -7.94 4.47
N GLY A 88 -0.14 -9.07 4.39
CA GLY A 88 -0.75 -10.38 4.17
C GLY A 88 -1.11 -11.06 5.49
N ASP A 89 -1.62 -12.29 5.40
CA ASP A 89 -2.09 -13.08 6.54
C ASP A 89 -0.98 -13.97 7.13
N GLY A 90 0.20 -14.00 6.50
CA GLY A 90 1.36 -14.75 6.98
C GLY A 90 2.03 -14.16 8.21
N SER A 91 2.90 -14.97 8.81
CA SER A 91 3.78 -14.55 9.90
C SER A 91 5.18 -14.21 9.37
N LEU A 92 5.89 -13.34 10.08
CA LEU A 92 7.31 -13.13 9.82
C LEU A 92 8.09 -14.44 10.07
N ALA A 93 9.07 -14.72 9.22
CA ALA A 93 9.88 -15.92 9.34
C ALA A 93 10.65 -15.97 10.67
N ALA A 94 10.92 -17.19 11.16
CA ALA A 94 11.49 -17.40 12.49
C ALA A 94 12.99 -17.08 12.56
N ASP A 95 13.68 -17.17 11.42
CA ASP A 95 15.13 -17.03 11.22
C ASP A 95 15.60 -15.59 11.00
N ILE A 96 14.68 -14.62 10.91
CA ILE A 96 15.06 -13.19 10.86
C ILE A 96 15.68 -12.74 12.17
N SER A 97 16.70 -11.86 12.07
CA SER A 97 17.29 -11.22 13.25
C SER A 97 16.27 -10.40 14.06
N ASP A 98 16.45 -10.30 15.38
CA ASP A 98 15.53 -9.56 16.26
C ASP A 98 15.36 -8.09 15.84
N LYS A 99 16.45 -7.45 15.41
CA LYS A 99 16.42 -6.07 14.91
C LYS A 99 15.57 -5.93 13.64
N ALA A 100 15.68 -6.89 12.72
CA ALA A 100 14.86 -6.89 11.52
C ALA A 100 13.39 -7.19 11.85
N ARG A 101 13.14 -8.13 12.78
CA ARG A 101 11.79 -8.46 13.28
C ARG A 101 11.10 -7.24 13.86
N GLU A 102 11.72 -6.56 14.82
CA GLU A 102 11.15 -5.36 15.46
C GLU A 102 10.78 -4.29 14.42
N ARG A 103 11.68 -4.05 13.45
CA ARG A 103 11.43 -3.08 12.38
C ARG A 103 10.26 -3.50 11.50
N LEU A 104 10.21 -4.76 11.05
CA LEU A 104 9.14 -5.28 10.20
C LEU A 104 7.80 -5.31 10.94
N GLU A 105 7.77 -5.70 12.21
CA GLU A 105 6.57 -5.65 13.05
C GLU A 105 6.05 -4.22 13.21
N SER A 106 6.93 -3.25 13.43
CA SER A 106 6.57 -1.82 13.47
C SER A 106 5.94 -1.37 12.13
N ILE A 107 6.51 -1.81 11.01
CA ILE A 107 5.99 -1.53 9.66
C ILE A 107 4.60 -2.14 9.45
N LEU A 108 4.40 -3.39 9.89
CA LEU A 108 3.16 -4.16 9.72
C LEU A 108 2.03 -3.68 10.65
N THR A 109 2.35 -3.16 11.81
CA THR A 109 1.36 -2.77 12.83
C THR A 109 0.98 -1.29 12.76
N LYS A 110 1.94 -0.39 12.52
CA LYS A 110 1.72 1.07 12.56
C LYS A 110 1.33 1.63 11.20
N ILE A 111 0.19 1.20 10.68
CA ILE A 111 -0.28 1.59 9.35
C ILE A 111 -1.06 2.92 9.40
N PRO A 112 -0.63 3.95 8.65
CA PRO A 112 -1.37 5.21 8.57
C PRO A 112 -2.81 5.00 8.09
N LYS A 113 -3.77 5.74 8.66
CA LYS A 113 -5.20 5.60 8.32
C LYS A 113 -5.45 5.81 6.82
N GLU A 114 -4.71 6.72 6.19
CA GLU A 114 -4.80 7.00 4.75
C GLU A 114 -4.30 5.86 3.84
N GLN A 115 -3.63 4.85 4.39
CA GLN A 115 -3.17 3.66 3.68
C GLN A 115 -4.01 2.42 4.04
N GLN A 116 -5.04 2.58 4.86
CA GLN A 116 -6.08 1.58 5.04
C GLN A 116 -7.17 1.87 4.02
N THR A 117 -7.47 0.89 3.18
CA THR A 117 -8.46 1.04 2.12
C THR A 117 -9.38 -0.17 2.08
N SER A 118 -10.48 -0.07 1.34
CA SER A 118 -11.35 -1.20 1.06
C SER A 118 -11.42 -1.36 -0.45
N ILE A 119 -11.24 -2.59 -0.89
CA ILE A 119 -11.30 -2.98 -2.31
C ILE A 119 -12.47 -3.91 -2.52
N GLU A 120 -13.11 -3.83 -3.67
CA GLU A 120 -14.08 -4.81 -4.09
C GLU A 120 -13.33 -5.95 -4.79
N CYS A 121 -13.42 -7.16 -4.25
CA CYS A 121 -12.77 -8.35 -4.81
C CYS A 121 -13.64 -9.57 -4.56
N GLY A 122 -13.95 -10.34 -5.61
CA GLY A 122 -14.75 -11.57 -5.48
C GLY A 122 -16.20 -11.33 -5.02
N GLY A 123 -16.81 -10.19 -5.37
CA GLY A 123 -18.20 -9.86 -5.01
C GLY A 123 -18.39 -9.33 -3.59
N GLY A 124 -17.31 -9.00 -2.87
CA GLY A 124 -17.37 -8.41 -1.54
C GLY A 124 -16.38 -7.26 -1.34
N LEU A 125 -16.68 -6.39 -0.39
CA LEU A 125 -15.80 -5.32 0.05
C LEU A 125 -14.82 -5.86 1.11
N VAL A 126 -13.53 -5.79 0.83
CA VAL A 126 -12.49 -6.34 1.70
C VAL A 126 -11.54 -5.26 2.18
N PRO A 127 -11.30 -5.12 3.50
CA PRO A 127 -10.35 -4.16 4.02
C PRO A 127 -8.92 -4.61 3.71
N LEU A 128 -8.15 -3.74 3.05
CA LEU A 128 -6.75 -3.94 2.72
C LEU A 128 -5.87 -2.90 3.42
N LYS A 129 -4.80 -3.39 4.02
CA LYS A 129 -3.81 -2.60 4.77
C LYS A 129 -2.59 -2.39 3.90
N LEU A 130 -2.43 -1.20 3.34
CA LEU A 130 -1.32 -0.86 2.44
C LEU A 130 -0.17 -0.19 3.18
N ARG A 131 1.04 -0.33 2.65
CA ARG A 131 2.22 0.43 3.04
C ARG A 131 2.88 1.02 1.80
N VAL A 132 3.01 2.34 1.80
CA VAL A 132 3.67 3.09 0.72
C VAL A 132 4.95 3.72 1.22
N PHE A 133 6.06 3.26 0.66
CA PHE A 133 7.41 3.72 0.98
C PHE A 133 7.98 4.53 -0.18
N VAL A 134 8.92 5.41 0.13
CA VAL A 134 9.81 5.93 -0.92
C VAL A 134 10.82 4.81 -1.21
N ALA A 135 11.10 4.54 -2.49
CA ALA A 135 11.87 3.36 -2.89
C ALA A 135 13.26 3.28 -2.23
N ASN A 136 13.89 4.42 -1.97
CA ASN A 136 15.19 4.52 -1.31
C ASN A 136 15.12 4.65 0.23
N SER A 137 13.95 4.51 0.85
CA SER A 137 13.83 4.58 2.30
C SER A 137 14.34 3.29 2.94
N GLU A 138 14.86 3.40 4.16
CA GLU A 138 15.33 2.23 4.91
C GLU A 138 14.23 1.20 5.16
N ASP A 139 12.98 1.63 5.32
CA ASP A 139 11.84 0.73 5.49
C ASP A 139 11.53 -0.04 4.20
N ALA A 140 11.60 0.62 3.03
CA ALA A 140 11.47 -0.06 1.74
C ALA A 140 12.56 -1.12 1.58
N LYS A 141 13.81 -0.75 1.92
CA LYS A 141 14.95 -1.67 1.87
C LYS A 141 14.75 -2.86 2.81
N ALA A 142 14.37 -2.64 4.07
CA ALA A 142 14.14 -3.72 5.03
C ALA A 142 13.05 -4.70 4.57
N VAL A 143 11.96 -4.19 3.98
CA VAL A 143 10.91 -5.04 3.40
C VAL A 143 11.42 -5.78 2.15
N GLY A 144 12.16 -5.10 1.28
CA GLY A 144 12.75 -5.70 0.08
C GLY A 144 13.74 -6.83 0.41
N ASP A 145 14.64 -6.59 1.35
CA ASP A 145 15.62 -7.57 1.85
C ASP A 145 14.89 -8.79 2.45
N TYR A 146 13.88 -8.56 3.30
CA TYR A 146 13.06 -9.64 3.86
C TYR A 146 12.40 -10.50 2.77
N ILE A 147 11.77 -9.87 1.77
CA ILE A 147 11.08 -10.59 0.69
C ILE A 147 12.06 -11.36 -0.19
N LYS A 148 13.26 -10.80 -0.42
CA LYS A 148 14.32 -11.46 -1.17
C LYS A 148 14.74 -12.77 -0.49
N ASP A 149 14.95 -12.72 0.82
CA ASP A 149 15.40 -13.89 1.61
C ASP A 149 14.27 -14.92 1.83
N HIS A 150 13.00 -14.48 1.75
CA HIS A 150 11.83 -15.30 2.08
C HIS A 150 10.79 -15.37 0.94
N ALA A 151 11.27 -15.41 -0.31
CA ALA A 151 10.41 -15.34 -1.51
C ALA A 151 9.42 -16.52 -1.63
N SER A 152 9.68 -17.64 -0.96
CA SER A 152 8.85 -18.85 -0.98
C SER A 152 7.88 -18.98 0.20
N VAL A 153 7.84 -18.02 1.13
CA VAL A 153 6.96 -18.10 2.30
C VAL A 153 5.51 -17.90 1.88
N ILE A 154 4.66 -18.88 2.22
CA ILE A 154 3.23 -18.89 1.95
C ILE A 154 2.47 -19.37 3.19
N PRO A 155 1.49 -18.61 3.72
CA PRO A 155 1.13 -17.26 3.30
C PRO A 155 2.25 -16.25 3.67
N ALA A 156 2.44 -15.22 2.84
CA ALA A 156 3.42 -14.16 3.08
C ALA A 156 2.88 -13.10 4.06
N ALA A 157 3.71 -12.65 5.02
CA ALA A 157 3.36 -11.56 5.94
C ALA A 157 3.28 -10.19 5.24
N VAL A 158 4.10 -9.99 4.20
CA VAL A 158 4.12 -8.78 3.37
C VAL A 158 4.01 -9.20 1.92
N VAL A 159 3.17 -8.49 1.17
CA VAL A 159 2.91 -8.76 -0.24
C VAL A 159 3.26 -7.51 -1.06
N VAL A 160 4.10 -7.66 -2.08
CA VAL A 160 4.44 -6.58 -3.01
C VAL A 160 3.31 -6.41 -4.01
N LEU A 161 2.80 -5.18 -4.09
CA LEU A 161 1.80 -4.82 -5.10
C LEU A 161 2.48 -4.20 -6.31
N CYS A 162 3.40 -3.25 -6.09
CA CYS A 162 4.21 -2.63 -7.13
C CYS A 162 5.60 -2.30 -6.58
N ARG A 163 6.66 -2.74 -7.27
CA ARG A 163 8.05 -2.47 -6.89
C ARG A 163 8.44 -1.01 -7.14
N GLU A 164 8.06 -0.47 -8.29
CA GLU A 164 8.42 0.89 -8.65
C GLU A 164 7.22 1.60 -9.27
N VAL A 165 6.66 2.56 -8.54
CA VAL A 165 5.66 3.49 -9.07
C VAL A 165 6.28 4.89 -9.14
N PHE A 166 6.51 5.35 -10.36
CA PHE A 166 7.06 6.66 -10.65
C PHE A 166 5.95 7.70 -10.68
N ILE A 167 5.89 8.54 -9.65
CA ILE A 167 4.93 9.64 -9.55
C ILE A 167 5.71 10.95 -9.62
N THR A 168 5.20 11.93 -10.36
CA THR A 168 5.71 13.30 -10.31
C THR A 168 4.59 14.28 -9.98
N LEU A 169 4.88 15.24 -9.10
CA LEU A 169 3.92 16.26 -8.69
C LEU A 169 4.25 17.59 -9.35
N ARG A 170 3.33 18.09 -10.17
CA ARG A 170 3.42 19.43 -10.76
C ARG A 170 3.17 20.48 -9.68
N CYS A 171 4.21 21.23 -9.32
CA CYS A 171 4.23 22.27 -8.31
C CYS A 171 4.08 23.64 -8.95
N GLU A 172 2.91 24.27 -8.78
CA GLU A 172 2.67 25.65 -9.21
C GLU A 172 3.10 26.64 -8.13
N GLY A 173 3.54 27.84 -8.53
CA GLY A 173 3.73 28.98 -7.61
C GLY A 173 5.05 29.05 -6.84
N GLY A 174 6.17 28.63 -7.43
CA GLY A 174 7.51 28.91 -6.89
C GLY A 174 7.80 28.26 -5.53
N LEU A 175 7.20 27.09 -5.24
CA LEU A 175 7.51 26.33 -4.03
C LEU A 175 8.99 25.99 -3.97
N ASP A 176 9.64 26.30 -2.85
CA ASP A 176 11.00 25.83 -2.60
C ASP A 176 10.99 24.33 -2.25
N MET A 177 11.37 23.50 -3.22
CA MET A 177 11.46 22.06 -3.05
C MET A 177 12.65 21.64 -2.16
N LYS A 178 13.57 22.55 -1.85
CA LYS A 178 14.67 22.31 -0.91
C LYS A 178 14.22 22.40 0.54
N ASP A 179 13.11 23.09 0.81
CA ASP A 179 12.47 23.09 2.13
C ASP A 179 11.98 21.67 2.44
N SER A 180 12.52 21.09 3.51
CA SER A 180 12.18 19.74 3.97
C SER A 180 10.69 19.58 4.25
N SER A 181 10.03 20.63 4.77
CA SER A 181 8.60 20.63 5.08
C SER A 181 7.75 20.57 3.80
N VAL A 182 8.17 21.25 2.74
CA VAL A 182 7.52 21.21 1.42
C VAL A 182 7.73 19.85 0.79
N ALA A 183 8.96 19.34 0.77
CA ALA A 183 9.28 18.04 0.23
C ALA A 183 8.51 16.91 0.92
N ASP A 184 8.39 16.93 2.25
CA ASP A 184 7.62 15.94 3.01
C ASP A 184 6.12 16.02 2.73
N ARG A 185 5.58 17.23 2.60
CA ARG A 185 4.19 17.44 2.18
C ARG A 185 3.94 16.85 0.79
N LEU A 186 4.84 17.08 -0.15
CA LEU A 186 4.75 16.56 -1.52
C LEU A 186 4.86 15.02 -1.53
N ARG A 187 5.82 14.44 -0.79
CA ARG A 187 5.91 12.97 -0.61
C ARG A 187 4.61 12.40 -0.05
N LYS A 188 4.01 13.04 0.96
CA LYS A 188 2.72 12.60 1.51
C LYS A 188 1.62 12.61 0.45
N GLN A 189 1.54 13.65 -0.38
CA GLN A 189 0.59 13.70 -1.49
C GLN A 189 0.83 12.58 -2.51
N ALA A 190 2.08 12.34 -2.91
CA ALA A 190 2.43 11.27 -3.84
C ALA A 190 2.00 9.90 -3.28
N LYS A 191 2.24 9.63 -1.99
CA LYS A 191 1.79 8.40 -1.33
C LYS A 191 0.26 8.25 -1.34
N THR A 192 -0.49 9.31 -1.06
CA THR A 192 -1.96 9.28 -1.14
C THR A 192 -2.46 9.02 -2.55
N ARG A 193 -1.80 9.58 -3.58
CA ARG A 193 -2.12 9.29 -4.99
C ARG A 193 -1.83 7.84 -5.35
N ALA A 194 -0.70 7.30 -4.89
CA ALA A 194 -0.32 5.91 -5.10
C ALA A 194 -1.34 4.91 -4.54
N VAL A 195 -1.88 5.17 -3.33
CA VAL A 195 -2.96 4.35 -2.76
C VAL A 195 -4.18 4.31 -3.68
N LYS A 196 -4.63 5.46 -4.18
CA LYS A 196 -5.77 5.52 -5.10
C LYS A 196 -5.46 4.78 -6.40
N LEU A 197 -4.28 5.00 -6.97
CA LEU A 197 -3.83 4.38 -8.20
C LEU A 197 -3.84 2.84 -8.07
N VAL A 198 -3.25 2.30 -7.01
CA VAL A 198 -3.19 0.85 -6.80
C VAL A 198 -4.57 0.26 -6.53
N ARG A 199 -5.44 0.98 -5.80
CA ARG A 199 -6.83 0.56 -5.61
C ARG A 199 -7.55 0.40 -6.94
N ASP A 200 -7.41 1.39 -7.82
CA ASP A 200 -8.07 1.38 -9.11
C ASP A 200 -7.45 0.33 -10.07
N LEU A 201 -6.14 0.04 -9.94
CA LEU A 201 -5.49 -1.07 -10.65
C LEU A 201 -6.01 -2.43 -10.20
N ILE A 202 -6.16 -2.65 -8.89
CA ILE A 202 -6.71 -3.90 -8.33
C ILE A 202 -8.11 -4.15 -8.89
N LEU A 203 -8.95 -3.12 -9.01
CA LEU A 203 -10.29 -3.24 -9.60
C LEU A 203 -10.27 -3.63 -11.09
N GLN A 204 -9.19 -3.33 -11.82
CA GLN A 204 -9.04 -3.70 -13.22
C GLN A 204 -8.38 -5.08 -13.41
N ALA A 205 -7.66 -5.56 -12.40
CA ALA A 205 -6.94 -6.82 -12.45
C ALA A 205 -7.90 -8.01 -12.20
N LYS A 206 -8.56 -8.47 -13.27
CA LYS A 206 -9.55 -9.57 -13.20
C LYS A 206 -8.99 -10.88 -12.64
N ASP A 207 -7.71 -11.14 -12.88
CA ASP A 207 -7.02 -12.36 -12.45
C ASP A 207 -6.52 -12.27 -10.99
N LEU A 208 -6.66 -11.11 -10.35
CA LEU A 208 -6.19 -10.90 -8.99
C LEU A 208 -7.26 -11.33 -7.99
N SER A 209 -6.98 -12.41 -7.26
CA SER A 209 -7.88 -12.93 -6.23
C SER A 209 -7.56 -12.37 -4.84
N LEU A 210 -8.55 -12.41 -3.94
CA LEU A 210 -8.34 -11.99 -2.55
C LEU A 210 -7.24 -12.80 -1.84
N PRO A 211 -7.17 -14.14 -1.96
CA PRO A 211 -6.07 -14.91 -1.38
C PRO A 211 -4.68 -14.44 -1.84
N MET A 212 -4.54 -14.00 -3.10
CA MET A 212 -3.27 -13.45 -3.60
C MET A 212 -2.88 -12.16 -2.86
N LEU A 213 -3.84 -11.25 -2.68
CA LEU A 213 -3.65 -10.00 -1.95
C LEU A 213 -3.35 -10.21 -0.46
N ARG A 214 -3.74 -11.39 0.07
CA ARG A 214 -3.44 -11.85 1.43
C ARG A 214 -2.16 -12.68 1.54
N GLY A 215 -1.43 -12.86 0.44
CA GLY A 215 -0.11 -13.52 0.43
C GLY A 215 -0.15 -15.03 0.25
N HIS A 216 -1.30 -15.63 -0.07
CA HIS A 216 -1.41 -17.08 -0.32
C HIS A 216 -0.79 -17.53 -1.64
N SER A 217 -0.33 -16.60 -2.47
CA SER A 217 0.45 -16.88 -3.69
C SER A 217 1.89 -16.38 -3.58
N GLY A 218 2.37 -16.23 -2.35
CA GLY A 218 3.69 -15.70 -2.04
C GLY A 218 3.76 -14.18 -2.07
N PRO A 219 4.91 -13.60 -1.70
CA PRO A 219 5.07 -12.16 -1.53
C PRO A 219 5.03 -11.40 -2.86
N LEU A 220 5.32 -12.05 -4.00
CA LEU A 220 5.41 -11.40 -5.31
C LEU A 220 4.20 -11.68 -6.21
N GLY A 221 3.25 -12.51 -5.77
CA GLY A 221 2.10 -12.97 -6.58
C GLY A 221 1.29 -11.82 -7.19
N PRO A 222 0.84 -10.82 -6.41
CA PRO A 222 0.12 -9.67 -6.98
C PRO A 222 0.96 -8.79 -7.93
N SER A 223 2.24 -8.59 -7.64
CA SER A 223 3.10 -7.71 -8.44
C SER A 223 3.24 -8.18 -9.90
N SER A 224 3.29 -9.49 -10.15
CA SER A 224 3.37 -10.02 -11.52
C SER A 224 2.12 -9.73 -12.35
N ILE A 225 0.98 -9.45 -11.71
CA ILE A 225 -0.28 -9.08 -12.38
C ILE A 225 -0.41 -7.55 -12.47
N LEU A 226 -0.11 -6.82 -11.40
CA LEU A 226 -0.37 -5.39 -11.31
C LEU A 226 0.64 -4.54 -12.10
N GLU A 227 1.93 -4.90 -12.08
CA GLU A 227 2.98 -4.10 -12.73
C GLU A 227 2.79 -3.97 -14.26
N PRO A 228 2.44 -5.03 -15.01
CA PRO A 228 2.15 -4.92 -16.44
C PRO A 228 0.94 -4.02 -16.77
N LEU A 229 -0.01 -3.87 -15.83
CA LEU A 229 -1.20 -3.05 -16.04
C LEU A 229 -0.96 -1.56 -15.79
N LEU A 230 0.06 -1.22 -14.99
CA LEU A 230 0.35 0.16 -14.57
C LEU A 230 0.54 1.12 -15.76
N PRO A 231 1.36 0.83 -16.80
CA PRO A 231 1.51 1.73 -17.95
C PRO A 231 0.20 1.95 -18.72
N ASN A 232 -0.62 0.90 -18.86
CA ASN A 232 -1.88 0.97 -19.59
C ASN A 232 -2.92 1.79 -18.83
N TYR A 233 -3.01 1.58 -17.52
CA TYR A 233 -3.91 2.33 -16.63
C TYR A 233 -3.65 3.83 -16.69
N VAL A 234 -2.37 4.23 -16.57
CA VAL A 234 -1.99 5.63 -16.57
C VAL A 234 -2.30 6.26 -17.94
N SER A 235 -2.03 5.54 -19.03
CA SER A 235 -2.37 5.98 -20.39
C SER A 235 -3.87 6.22 -20.58
N ALA A 236 -4.70 5.30 -20.09
CA ALA A 236 -6.15 5.37 -20.25
C ALA A 236 -6.79 6.53 -19.46
N LYS A 237 -6.17 6.97 -18.36
CA LYS A 237 -6.70 8.08 -17.54
C LYS A 237 -6.41 9.47 -18.12
N GLY A 238 -5.65 9.57 -19.21
CA GLY A 238 -5.25 10.86 -19.78
C GLY A 238 -4.41 11.70 -18.84
N GLU A 239 -3.87 11.09 -17.77
CA GLU A 239 -2.86 11.73 -16.95
C GLU A 239 -1.60 11.82 -17.81
N GLY A 240 -1.05 13.02 -17.94
CA GLY A 240 0.12 13.24 -18.79
C GLY A 240 1.27 12.33 -18.35
N PHE A 241 1.96 11.73 -19.31
CA PHE A 241 3.25 11.11 -19.04
C PHE A 241 4.34 12.14 -19.21
N TRP A 242 5.23 12.17 -18.23
CA TRP A 242 6.55 12.73 -18.44
C TRP A 242 7.52 11.57 -18.58
N SER A 243 8.28 11.56 -19.67
CA SER A 243 9.42 10.65 -19.81
C SER A 243 10.67 11.42 -19.46
N ASP A 244 11.49 10.88 -18.56
CA ASP A 244 12.83 11.40 -18.37
C ASP A 244 13.76 11.02 -19.54
N SER A 245 14.99 11.52 -19.50
CA SER A 245 16.06 11.21 -20.44
C SER A 245 16.45 9.72 -20.47
N THR A 246 16.07 8.96 -19.44
CA THR A 246 16.31 7.51 -19.33
C THR A 246 15.17 6.67 -19.88
N GLY A 247 14.08 7.30 -20.35
CA GLY A 247 12.89 6.61 -20.85
C GLY A 247 11.92 6.17 -19.75
N LYS A 248 12.15 6.54 -18.49
CA LYS A 248 11.24 6.23 -17.39
C LYS A 248 10.01 7.12 -17.47
N LYS A 249 8.84 6.49 -17.43
CA LYS A 249 7.54 7.16 -17.51
C LYS A 249 7.02 7.47 -16.11
N PHE A 250 6.76 8.75 -15.84
CA PHE A 250 6.20 9.24 -14.60
C PHE A 250 4.72 9.58 -14.77
N VAL A 251 3.92 9.22 -13.78
CA VAL A 251 2.53 9.65 -13.65
C VAL A 251 2.50 11.07 -13.09
N ILE A 252 1.94 12.02 -13.85
CA ILE A 252 1.88 13.43 -13.43
C ILE A 252 0.59 13.70 -12.65
N PHE A 253 0.71 14.23 -11.43
CA PHE A 253 -0.42 14.83 -10.70
C PHE A 253 -0.14 16.28 -10.35
N SER A 254 -1.17 17.13 -10.29
CA SER A 254 -1.01 18.47 -9.72
C SER A 254 -0.86 18.42 -8.20
N ALA A 255 0.15 19.10 -7.68
CA ALA A 255 0.34 19.31 -6.24
C ALA A 255 -0.78 20.21 -5.70
N LYS A 256 -1.41 19.79 -4.61
CA LYS A 256 -2.36 20.64 -3.88
C LYS A 256 -1.57 21.58 -2.97
N ASN A 257 -1.57 22.87 -3.28
CA ASN A 257 -1.04 23.90 -2.39
C ASN A 257 -2.11 24.36 -1.40
N LYS A 258 -1.87 24.08 -0.11
CA LYS A 258 -2.73 24.60 0.96
C LYS A 258 -2.54 26.10 1.21
N PHE A 259 -1.42 26.68 0.79
CA PHE A 259 -1.09 28.09 1.04
C PHE A 259 -2.01 29.08 0.31
N ASN A 260 -2.61 28.69 -0.82
CA ASN A 260 -3.51 29.54 -1.59
C ASN A 260 -4.99 29.20 -1.40
N GLN A 261 -5.33 28.35 -0.43
CA GLN A 261 -6.72 28.31 0.02
C GLN A 261 -6.92 29.56 0.86
N SER A 262 -7.24 30.68 0.19
CA SER A 262 -7.83 31.85 0.83
C SER A 262 -8.84 31.33 1.84
N PRO A 263 -8.82 31.81 3.10
CA PRO A 263 -9.75 31.34 4.11
C PRO A 263 -11.13 31.39 3.48
N ALA A 264 -11.74 30.21 3.29
CA ALA A 264 -13.09 30.14 2.77
C ALA A 264 -13.89 31.03 3.71
N VAL A 265 -14.34 32.18 3.20
CA VAL A 265 -15.18 33.10 3.95
C VAL A 265 -16.30 32.23 4.47
N ALA A 266 -16.29 31.97 5.77
CA ALA A 266 -17.26 31.09 6.38
C ALA A 266 -18.63 31.62 5.93
N PRO A 267 -19.53 30.78 5.38
CA PRO A 267 -20.86 31.25 5.04
C PRO A 267 -21.41 31.91 6.29
N ALA A 268 -21.69 33.22 6.20
CA ALA A 268 -22.12 34.01 7.33
C ALA A 268 -23.29 33.27 7.98
N SER A 269 -23.12 32.86 9.24
CA SER A 269 -24.17 32.14 9.96
C SER A 269 -25.46 32.94 9.81
N PRO A 270 -26.57 32.32 9.35
CA PRO A 270 -27.84 33.02 9.28
C PRO A 270 -28.14 33.56 10.69
N ARG A 271 -28.18 34.89 10.81
CA ARG A 271 -28.58 35.55 12.06
C ARG A 271 -30.01 35.08 12.36
N LEU A 272 -30.16 34.25 13.38
CA LEU A 272 -31.47 33.95 13.96
C LEU A 272 -32.04 35.27 14.47
N SER A 273 -33.13 35.70 13.85
CA SER A 273 -33.93 36.83 14.31
C SER A 273 -34.36 36.58 15.75
N PRO A 274 -34.25 37.56 16.67
CA PRO A 274 -34.76 37.41 18.02
C PRO A 274 -36.29 37.21 17.99
N PRO A 275 -36.84 36.37 18.90
CA PRO A 275 -38.28 36.17 19.01
C PRO A 275 -38.97 37.46 19.47
N SER A 276 -40.10 37.79 18.84
CA SER A 276 -40.96 38.91 19.22
C SER A 276 -41.52 38.72 20.64
N PRO A 277 -41.68 39.79 21.43
CA PRO A 277 -42.29 39.71 22.75
C PRO A 277 -43.79 39.33 22.66
N PRO A 278 -44.34 38.63 23.66
CA PRO A 278 -45.76 38.32 23.74
C PRO A 278 -46.60 39.55 24.11
N ASP A 279 -47.77 39.68 23.49
CA ASP A 279 -48.83 40.65 23.80
C ASP A 279 -49.56 40.33 25.12
#